data_AF-A0A9P5ZRZ5-F1
#
_entry.id   AF-A0A9P5ZRZ5-F1
#
_cell.length_a   1.000
_cell.length_b   1.000
_cell.length_c   1.000
_cell.angle_alpha   90.00
_cell.angle_beta   90.00
_cell.angle_gamma   90.00
#
_symmetry.space_group_name_H-M   'P 1'
#
loop_
_entity.id
_entity.type
_entity.pdbx_description
1 polymer ?
#
loop_
_entity_poly.entity_id
_entity_poly.type
_entity_poly.pdbx_seq_one_letter_code
_entity_poly.pdbx_strand_id
1 'polypeptide(L)'
;DDRLSDEPSKNTTITASNQFFTPVKQAVGFATVDIGTELHPHSTLAKVDNTKWVHTEDNEVSYYVLGSGDDEGRYKPTTPIIFQVGNIIELQALLICIPTKGDYTVEIVLRSLVLLNGELTTEATMAKMLVASLPPISTMPPPRRLKGRNPYASHGNSRKGRKDHIEQAADEDVGQEASGDAAMENVA
;
A
#
# COMPACT_ATOMS: atom_id res chain seq x y z
N ASP A 1 51.51 1.79 -8.71
CA ASP A 1 50.48 2.76 -8.31
C ASP A 1 49.25 2.46 -9.14
N ASP A 2 48.55 1.38 -8.78
CA ASP A 2 47.40 0.82 -9.51
C ASP A 2 46.14 1.33 -8.83
N ARG A 3 45.71 2.55 -9.19
CA ARG A 3 44.39 3.04 -8.84
C ARG A 3 43.40 2.49 -9.87
N LEU A 4 42.81 1.35 -9.50
CA LEU A 4 41.57 0.85 -10.08
C LEU A 4 40.56 2.01 -10.07
N SER A 5 40.27 2.57 -11.23
CA SER A 5 39.19 3.52 -11.41
C SER A 5 37.90 2.70 -11.41
N ASP A 6 37.30 2.57 -10.23
CA ASP A 6 35.90 2.15 -10.10
C ASP A 6 35.02 3.27 -10.67
N GLU A 7 35.00 3.40 -11.99
CA GLU A 7 33.92 4.10 -12.69
C GLU A 7 32.64 3.30 -12.40
N PRO A 8 31.61 3.90 -11.77
CA PRO A 8 30.37 3.17 -11.53
C PRO A 8 29.84 2.72 -12.89
N SER A 9 29.71 1.40 -13.06
CA SER A 9 29.12 0.81 -14.25
C SER A 9 27.80 1.52 -14.50
N LYS A 10 27.72 2.23 -15.62
CA LYS A 10 26.57 3.04 -16.01
C LYS A 10 25.43 2.08 -16.34
N ASN A 11 24.69 1.70 -15.31
CA ASN A 11 23.65 0.68 -15.43
C ASN A 11 22.49 1.28 -16.22
N THR A 12 22.20 0.70 -17.38
CA THR A 12 20.98 1.00 -18.13
C THR A 12 19.78 0.80 -17.20
N THR A 13 19.08 1.89 -16.89
CA THR A 13 17.96 1.87 -15.96
C THR A 13 16.68 1.78 -16.77
N ILE A 14 15.90 0.73 -16.53
CA ILE A 14 14.51 0.63 -16.99
C ILE A 14 13.64 1.21 -15.89
N THR A 15 12.86 2.24 -16.21
CA THR A 15 11.90 2.85 -15.29
C THR A 15 10.48 2.51 -15.73
N ALA A 16 9.68 1.97 -14.83
CA ALA A 16 8.26 1.77 -15.06
C ALA A 16 7.49 2.71 -14.13
N SER A 17 6.84 3.73 -14.67
CA SER A 17 6.00 4.64 -13.91
C SER A 17 4.88 5.15 -14.79
N ASN A 18 3.66 5.17 -14.27
CA ASN A 18 2.56 5.92 -14.87
C ASN A 18 2.21 7.06 -13.91
N GLN A 19 2.43 8.30 -14.35
CA GLN A 19 2.12 9.49 -13.57
C GLN A 19 0.66 9.85 -13.77
N PHE A 20 -0.06 10.08 -12.68
CA PHE A 20 -1.46 10.49 -12.76
C PHE A 20 -1.63 11.94 -13.26
N PHE A 21 -0.60 12.77 -13.09
CA PHE A 21 -0.60 14.16 -13.56
C PHE A 21 0.72 14.48 -14.26
N THR A 22 0.63 15.32 -15.28
CA THR A 22 1.77 15.88 -16.00
C THR A 22 1.88 17.38 -15.67
N PRO A 23 3.10 17.93 -15.48
CA PRO A 23 3.27 19.37 -15.37
C PRO A 23 2.73 20.10 -16.60
N VAL A 24 2.01 21.21 -16.43
CA VAL A 24 1.39 21.96 -17.55
C VAL A 24 2.41 22.35 -18.63
N LYS A 25 3.66 22.62 -18.25
CA LYS A 25 4.76 22.92 -19.19
C LYS A 25 5.15 21.74 -20.09
N GLN A 26 4.90 20.52 -19.64
CA GLN A 26 5.20 19.27 -20.34
C GLN A 26 3.97 18.68 -21.05
N ALA A 27 2.77 19.13 -20.69
CA ALA A 27 1.51 18.71 -21.31
C ALA A 27 1.22 19.34 -22.68
N VAL A 28 2.20 20.03 -23.29
CA VAL A 28 2.02 20.73 -24.56
C VAL A 28 1.73 19.73 -25.67
N GLY A 29 0.55 19.85 -26.30
CA GLY A 29 0.12 18.98 -27.40
C GLY A 29 -0.74 17.80 -26.99
N PHE A 30 -0.98 17.58 -25.70
CA PHE A 30 -1.90 16.56 -25.20
C PHE A 30 -3.26 17.15 -24.85
N ALA A 31 -4.32 16.40 -25.13
CA ALA A 31 -5.66 16.76 -24.69
C ALA A 31 -5.80 16.57 -23.17
N THR A 32 -6.43 17.53 -22.50
CA THR A 32 -6.78 17.42 -21.07
C THR A 32 -7.98 16.50 -20.91
N VAL A 33 -7.90 15.56 -19.98
CA VAL A 33 -8.96 14.57 -19.71
C VAL A 33 -9.48 14.79 -18.29
N ASP A 34 -10.80 14.75 -18.14
CA ASP A 34 -11.44 14.85 -16.83
C ASP A 34 -11.28 13.56 -16.04
N ILE A 35 -10.96 13.68 -14.75
CA ILE A 35 -10.83 12.54 -13.86
C ILE A 35 -12.24 12.09 -13.46
N GLY A 36 -12.64 10.90 -13.93
CA GLY A 36 -13.93 10.32 -13.59
C GLY A 36 -14.10 10.09 -12.08
N THR A 37 -15.32 10.28 -11.58
CA THR A 37 -15.66 10.06 -10.16
C THR A 37 -15.42 8.61 -9.70
N GLU A 38 -15.42 7.67 -10.64
CA GLU A 38 -15.17 6.24 -10.38
C GLU A 38 -13.70 5.95 -10.04
N LEU A 39 -12.77 6.71 -10.62
CA LEU A 39 -11.34 6.64 -10.27
C LEU A 39 -11.05 7.31 -8.94
N HIS A 40 -11.90 8.27 -8.56
CA HIS A 40 -11.64 9.14 -7.44
C HIS A 40 -12.91 9.49 -6.62
N PRO A 41 -13.37 8.58 -5.74
CA PRO A 41 -14.62 8.76 -4.98
C PRO A 41 -14.63 9.96 -4.02
N HIS A 42 -13.48 10.40 -3.52
CA HIS A 42 -13.39 11.40 -2.43
C HIS A 42 -13.03 12.83 -2.89
N SER A 43 -13.00 13.09 -4.19
CA SER A 43 -12.48 14.32 -4.85
C SER A 43 -11.15 14.95 -4.31
N THR A 44 -10.35 14.30 -3.47
CA THR A 44 -8.98 14.66 -3.09
C THR A 44 -8.07 15.04 -4.26
N LEU A 45 -8.12 14.33 -5.39
CA LEU A 45 -7.33 14.70 -6.57
C LEU A 45 -7.77 16.04 -7.20
N ALA A 46 -9.01 16.48 -6.95
CA ALA A 46 -9.48 17.81 -7.37
C ALA A 46 -8.86 18.96 -6.55
N LYS A 47 -8.15 18.67 -5.46
CA LYS A 47 -7.40 19.66 -4.68
C LYS A 47 -6.03 19.97 -5.29
N VAL A 48 -5.63 19.25 -6.34
CA VAL A 48 -4.37 19.51 -7.05
C VAL A 48 -4.44 20.86 -7.74
N ASP A 49 -3.31 21.56 -7.74
CA ASP A 49 -3.19 22.87 -8.38
C ASP A 49 -3.22 22.72 -9.91
N ASN A 50 -4.42 22.90 -10.50
CA ASN A 50 -4.65 22.82 -11.94
C ASN A 50 -3.84 23.84 -12.76
N THR A 51 -3.20 24.83 -12.13
CA THR A 51 -2.29 25.76 -12.81
C THR A 51 -0.90 25.15 -13.04
N LYS A 52 -0.54 24.11 -12.28
CA LYS A 52 0.78 23.46 -12.33
C LYS A 52 0.71 22.05 -12.88
N TRP A 53 -0.36 21.34 -12.61
CA TRP A 53 -0.53 19.92 -12.91
C TRP A 53 -1.84 19.70 -13.66
N VAL A 54 -1.79 18.83 -14.66
CA VAL A 54 -2.96 18.52 -15.49
C VAL A 54 -3.00 17.03 -15.79
N HIS A 55 -4.21 16.47 -15.81
CA HIS A 55 -4.46 15.10 -16.28
C HIS A 55 -4.70 15.15 -17.78
N THR A 56 -3.97 14.34 -18.53
CA THR A 56 -4.02 14.32 -20.00
C THR A 56 -4.31 12.91 -20.50
N GLU A 57 -4.66 12.78 -21.77
CA GLU A 57 -4.85 11.48 -22.43
C GLU A 57 -3.64 10.54 -22.29
N ASP A 58 -2.43 11.09 -22.11
CA ASP A 58 -1.24 10.29 -21.89
C ASP A 58 -1.19 9.62 -20.51
N ASN A 59 -1.87 10.21 -19.52
CA ASN A 59 -1.97 9.71 -18.16
C ASN A 59 -3.13 8.72 -17.97
N GLU A 60 -4.03 8.62 -18.96
CA GLU A 60 -5.22 7.79 -18.88
C GLU A 60 -4.85 6.30 -19.04
N VAL A 61 -5.43 5.47 -18.16
CA VAL A 61 -5.35 4.01 -18.26
C VAL A 61 -6.75 3.49 -18.52
N SER A 62 -6.92 2.75 -19.61
CA SER A 62 -8.21 2.12 -19.92
C SER A 62 -8.36 0.79 -19.18
N TYR A 63 -9.54 0.53 -18.64
CA TYR A 63 -9.84 -0.69 -17.91
C TYR A 63 -10.93 -1.48 -18.62
N TYR A 64 -10.71 -2.79 -18.78
CA TYR A 64 -11.67 -3.67 -19.44
C TYR A 64 -11.89 -4.98 -18.67
N VAL A 65 -13.02 -5.63 -18.93
CA VAL A 65 -13.25 -7.05 -18.62
C VAL A 65 -13.42 -7.83 -19.91
N LEU A 66 -12.93 -9.07 -19.92
CA LEU A 66 -13.27 -10.01 -20.99
C LEU A 66 -14.70 -10.50 -20.78
N GLY A 67 -15.56 -10.30 -21.80
CA GLY A 67 -16.93 -10.79 -21.79
C GLY A 67 -16.99 -12.32 -21.71
N SER A 68 -18.07 -12.83 -21.12
CA SER A 68 -18.35 -14.26 -20.99
C SER A 68 -19.72 -14.59 -21.60
N GLY A 69 -19.93 -15.85 -21.98
CA GLY A 69 -21.19 -16.29 -22.60
C GLY A 69 -21.38 -15.71 -23.99
N ASP A 70 -22.53 -15.06 -24.25
CA ASP A 70 -22.86 -14.50 -25.56
C ASP A 70 -21.90 -13.38 -26.03
N ASP A 71 -21.14 -12.79 -25.11
CA ASP A 71 -20.12 -11.76 -25.36
C ASP A 71 -18.68 -12.28 -25.22
N GLU A 72 -18.49 -13.60 -25.30
CA GLU A 72 -17.16 -14.22 -25.22
C GLU A 72 -16.19 -13.60 -26.24
N GLY A 73 -14.99 -13.22 -25.77
CA GLY A 73 -13.97 -12.59 -26.60
C GLY A 73 -14.13 -11.07 -26.80
N ARG A 74 -15.17 -10.44 -26.27
CA ARG A 74 -15.34 -8.97 -26.35
C ARG A 74 -14.83 -8.28 -25.10
N TYR A 75 -14.02 -7.24 -25.27
CA TYR A 75 -13.61 -6.37 -24.16
C TYR A 75 -14.71 -5.35 -23.85
N LYS A 76 -15.14 -5.30 -22.59
CA LYS A 76 -16.14 -4.33 -22.10
C LYS A 76 -15.47 -3.32 -21.16
N PRO A 77 -15.65 -2.01 -21.37
CA PRO A 77 -15.13 -1.00 -20.45
C PRO A 77 -15.60 -1.24 -19.01
N THR A 78 -14.74 -0.98 -18.04
CA THR A 78 -15.05 -1.15 -16.62
C THR A 78 -14.31 -0.12 -15.77
N THR A 79 -14.58 -0.13 -14.46
CA THR A 79 -13.89 0.67 -13.45
C THR A 79 -12.71 -0.09 -12.83
N PRO A 80 -11.66 0.60 -12.36
CA PRO A 80 -10.50 -0.06 -11.74
C PRO A 80 -10.84 -0.78 -10.42
N ILE A 81 -11.97 -0.47 -9.79
CA ILE A 81 -12.34 -1.02 -8.48
C ILE A 81 -12.54 -2.55 -8.50
N ILE A 82 -12.79 -3.12 -9.68
CA ILE A 82 -13.00 -4.56 -9.81
C ILE A 82 -11.70 -5.37 -9.70
N PHE A 83 -10.54 -4.72 -9.89
CA PHE A 83 -9.25 -5.38 -9.91
C PHE A 83 -8.79 -5.64 -8.48
N GLN A 84 -8.47 -6.89 -8.20
CA GLN A 84 -8.07 -7.35 -6.87
C GLN A 84 -6.74 -8.11 -6.93
N VAL A 85 -6.04 -8.15 -5.80
CA VAL A 85 -4.81 -8.92 -5.66
C VAL A 85 -5.12 -10.40 -5.89
N GLY A 86 -4.38 -11.01 -6.84
CA GLY A 86 -4.56 -12.40 -7.25
C GLY A 86 -5.40 -12.57 -8.52
N ASN A 87 -5.96 -11.49 -9.08
CA ASN A 87 -6.58 -11.53 -10.40
C ASN A 87 -5.52 -11.79 -11.49
N ILE A 88 -5.94 -12.51 -12.53
CA ILE A 88 -5.17 -12.68 -13.76
C ILE A 88 -5.61 -11.59 -14.73
N ILE A 89 -4.66 -10.78 -15.16
CA ILE A 89 -4.91 -9.62 -16.02
C ILE A 89 -3.99 -9.65 -17.24
N GLU A 90 -4.49 -9.13 -18.36
CA GLU A 90 -3.67 -8.71 -19.49
C GLU A 90 -3.31 -7.23 -19.31
N LEU A 91 -2.05 -6.87 -19.56
CA LEU A 91 -1.58 -5.50 -19.50
C LEU A 91 -1.08 -5.05 -20.87
N GLN A 92 -1.49 -3.86 -21.27
CA GLN A 92 -0.93 -3.17 -22.41
C GLN A 92 -0.07 -2.02 -21.92
N ALA A 93 1.19 -1.97 -22.33
CA ALA A 93 2.11 -0.91 -22.00
C ALA A 93 2.87 -0.43 -23.23
N LEU A 94 3.25 0.84 -23.24
CA LEU A 94 4.14 1.45 -24.22
C LEU A 94 5.56 1.45 -23.67
N LEU A 95 6.52 1.04 -24.49
CA LEU A 95 7.94 1.10 -24.17
C LEU A 95 8.59 2.23 -24.97
N ILE A 96 9.08 3.25 -24.28
CA ILE A 96 9.68 4.45 -24.85
C ILE A 96 11.18 4.43 -24.59
N CYS A 97 11.98 4.63 -25.63
CA CYS A 97 13.42 4.77 -25.51
C CYS A 97 13.81 6.24 -25.69
N ILE A 98 14.32 6.87 -24.64
CA ILE A 98 14.67 8.29 -24.62
C ILE A 98 16.20 8.40 -24.67
N PRO A 99 16.78 8.99 -25.72
CA PRO A 99 18.21 9.24 -25.78
C PRO A 99 18.60 10.31 -24.75
N THR A 100 19.52 9.98 -23.86
CA THR A 100 20.16 10.88 -22.91
C THR A 100 21.62 11.07 -23.34
N LYS A 101 22.33 12.10 -22.82
CA LYS A 101 23.70 12.39 -23.26
C LYS A 101 24.64 11.19 -23.05
N GLY A 102 24.88 10.44 -24.13
CA GLY A 102 25.69 9.23 -24.17
C GLY A 102 25.01 7.95 -23.66
N ASP A 103 23.69 7.97 -23.40
CA ASP A 103 22.89 6.84 -22.86
C ASP A 103 21.51 6.75 -23.49
N TYR A 104 20.79 5.68 -23.15
CA TYR A 104 19.37 5.56 -23.35
C TYR A 104 18.68 5.24 -22.03
N THR A 105 17.58 5.92 -21.75
CA THR A 105 16.66 5.55 -20.67
C THR A 105 15.42 4.93 -21.28
N VAL A 106 15.01 3.77 -20.75
CA VAL A 106 13.80 3.08 -21.20
C VAL A 106 12.69 3.33 -20.19
N GLU A 107 11.61 3.93 -20.64
CA GLU A 107 10.41 4.19 -19.84
C GLU A 107 9.26 3.28 -20.29
N ILE A 108 8.58 2.67 -19.33
CA ILE A 108 7.40 1.83 -19.56
C ILE A 108 6.17 2.56 -19.02
N VAL A 109 5.23 2.86 -19.91
CA VAL A 109 3.97 3.57 -19.61
C VAL A 109 2.80 2.61 -19.76
N LEU A 110 2.03 2.41 -18.68
CA LEU A 110 0.84 1.56 -18.71
C LEU A 110 -0.28 2.24 -19.50
N ARG A 111 -0.94 1.52 -20.42
CA ARG A 111 -2.03 2.04 -21.27
C ARG A 111 -3.37 1.39 -21.00
N SER A 112 -3.41 0.08 -20.76
CA SER A 112 -4.66 -0.59 -20.42
C SER A 112 -4.44 -1.82 -19.55
N LEU A 113 -5.49 -2.16 -18.79
CA LEU A 113 -5.60 -3.39 -18.03
C LEU A 113 -6.90 -4.10 -18.41
N VAL A 114 -6.79 -5.40 -18.68
CA VAL A 114 -7.95 -6.25 -18.94
C VAL A 114 -8.02 -7.34 -17.87
N LEU A 115 -9.13 -7.44 -17.18
CA LEU A 115 -9.40 -8.56 -16.29
C LEU A 115 -9.74 -9.81 -17.12
N LEU A 116 -8.88 -10.83 -17.07
CA LEU A 116 -9.09 -12.11 -17.73
C LEU A 116 -9.78 -13.12 -16.83
N ASN A 117 -9.34 -13.22 -15.58
CA ASN A 117 -9.94 -14.13 -14.60
C ASN A 117 -9.78 -13.59 -13.17
N GLY A 118 -10.90 -13.50 -12.44
CA GLY A 118 -10.94 -13.14 -11.01
C GLY A 118 -11.48 -14.24 -10.09
N GLU A 119 -11.84 -15.41 -10.63
CA GLU A 119 -12.57 -16.47 -9.91
C GLU A 119 -11.80 -16.95 -8.67
N LEU A 120 -10.51 -17.22 -8.83
CA LEU A 120 -9.64 -17.67 -7.73
C LEU A 120 -9.61 -16.67 -6.56
N THR A 121 -9.61 -15.37 -6.88
CA THR A 121 -9.64 -14.31 -5.86
C THR A 121 -11.00 -14.25 -5.18
N THR A 122 -12.09 -14.38 -5.93
CA THR A 122 -13.44 -14.39 -5.36
C THR A 122 -13.66 -15.58 -4.44
N GLU A 123 -13.24 -16.77 -4.83
CA GLU A 123 -13.34 -17.99 -4.02
C GLU A 123 -12.53 -17.86 -2.73
N ALA A 124 -11.28 -17.40 -2.82
CA ALA A 124 -10.44 -17.18 -1.66
C ALA A 124 -11.02 -16.12 -0.70
N THR A 125 -11.66 -15.09 -1.23
CA THR A 125 -12.31 -14.04 -0.43
C THR A 125 -13.55 -14.57 0.28
N MET A 126 -14.39 -15.33 -0.42
CA MET A 126 -15.56 -16.00 0.17
C MET A 126 -15.15 -16.99 1.26
N ALA A 127 -14.13 -17.81 1.01
CA ALA A 127 -13.59 -18.74 2.00
C ALA A 127 -13.10 -18.02 3.27
N LYS A 128 -12.38 -16.89 3.13
CA LYS A 128 -11.95 -16.06 4.26
C LYS A 128 -13.12 -15.47 5.03
N MET A 129 -14.15 -14.97 4.35
CA MET A 129 -15.35 -14.44 5.00
C MET A 129 -16.10 -15.53 5.78
N LEU A 130 -16.21 -16.74 5.21
CA LEU A 130 -16.82 -17.88 5.90
C LEU A 130 -16.04 -18.23 7.18
N VAL A 131 -14.70 -18.31 7.11
CA VAL A 131 -13.85 -18.56 8.28
C VAL A 131 -13.96 -17.44 9.33
N ALA A 132 -14.01 -16.18 8.89
CA ALA A 132 -14.13 -15.02 9.79
C ALA A 132 -15.52 -14.91 10.44
N SER A 133 -16.56 -15.45 9.80
CA SER A 133 -17.94 -15.49 10.33
C SER A 133 -18.15 -16.59 11.39
N LEU A 134 -17.18 -17.50 11.55
CA LEU A 134 -17.23 -18.47 12.63
C LEU A 134 -17.06 -17.75 13.98
N PRO A 135 -17.86 -18.08 15.00
CA PRO A 135 -17.66 -17.53 16.33
C PRO A 135 -16.22 -17.83 16.80
N PRO A 136 -15.60 -16.95 17.59
CA PRO A 136 -14.29 -17.23 18.15
C PRO A 136 -14.39 -18.57 18.87
N ILE A 137 -13.61 -19.56 18.44
CA ILE A 137 -13.59 -20.86 19.10
C ILE A 137 -12.95 -20.63 20.47
N SER A 138 -13.79 -20.27 21.44
CA SER A 138 -13.45 -19.96 22.83
C SER A 138 -12.89 -21.18 23.59
N THR A 139 -12.69 -22.31 22.92
CA THR A 139 -12.22 -23.57 23.51
C THR A 139 -10.97 -24.14 22.85
N MET A 140 -10.40 -23.49 21.83
CA MET A 140 -9.12 -23.94 21.29
C MET A 140 -8.00 -23.48 22.22
N PRO A 141 -7.13 -24.40 22.70
CA PRO A 141 -5.93 -23.99 23.42
C PRO A 141 -5.13 -23.02 22.53
N PRO A 142 -4.54 -21.96 23.10
CA PRO A 142 -3.82 -20.96 22.32
C PRO A 142 -2.81 -21.68 21.41
N PRO A 143 -2.71 -21.29 20.12
CA PRO A 143 -1.79 -21.95 19.20
C PRO A 143 -0.41 -21.94 19.84
N ARG A 144 0.14 -23.13 20.12
CA ARG A 144 1.51 -23.24 20.65
C ARG A 144 2.38 -22.48 19.67
N ARG A 145 2.97 -21.38 20.15
CA ARG A 145 3.99 -20.65 19.39
C ARG A 145 5.01 -21.69 18.95
N LEU A 146 5.05 -21.98 17.66
CA LEU A 146 6.16 -22.72 17.07
C LEU A 146 7.39 -21.88 17.40
N LYS A 147 8.15 -22.36 18.38
CA LYS A 147 9.36 -21.73 18.86
C LYS A 147 10.30 -21.81 17.67
N GLY A 148 10.36 -20.72 16.89
CA GLY A 148 11.24 -20.61 15.75
C GLY A 148 12.66 -20.85 16.25
N ARG A 149 13.16 -22.08 16.06
CA ARG A 149 14.58 -22.35 16.16
C ARG A 149 15.17 -21.69 14.93
N ASN A 150 15.72 -20.49 15.13
CA ASN A 150 16.55 -19.87 14.12
C ASN A 150 17.78 -20.79 13.93
N PRO A 151 17.94 -21.48 12.79
CA PRO A 151 19.05 -22.39 12.58
C PRO A 151 20.41 -21.66 12.48
N TYR A 152 20.38 -20.31 12.40
CA TYR A 152 21.56 -19.45 12.34
C TYR A 152 21.88 -18.75 13.67
N ALA A 153 21.16 -19.04 14.77
CA ALA A 153 21.49 -18.48 16.07
C ALA A 153 22.79 -19.12 16.58
N SER A 154 23.91 -18.41 16.41
CA SER A 154 25.19 -18.76 17.02
C SER A 154 25.03 -18.79 18.55
N HIS A 155 25.60 -19.82 19.17
CA HIS A 155 25.56 -20.01 20.63
C HIS A 155 26.22 -18.83 21.36
N GLY A 156 25.40 -17.92 21.88
CA GLY A 156 25.80 -16.83 22.78
C GLY A 156 25.17 -17.02 24.16
N ASN A 157 26.01 -17.05 25.19
CA ASN A 157 25.69 -17.43 26.58
C ASN A 157 24.49 -16.70 27.21
N SER A 158 23.57 -17.48 27.76
CA SER A 158 22.44 -17.06 28.61
C SER A 158 22.92 -16.66 30.01
N ARG A 159 22.78 -15.39 30.40
CA ARG A 159 22.75 -14.97 31.81
C ARG A 159 21.32 -14.59 32.20
N LYS A 160 20.76 -15.46 33.05
CA LYS A 160 19.41 -15.48 33.60
C LYS A 160 19.29 -14.43 34.70
N GLY A 161 18.57 -13.34 34.44
CA GLY A 161 18.18 -12.35 35.45
C GLY A 161 16.94 -12.84 36.21
N ARG A 162 17.15 -13.22 37.47
CA ARG A 162 16.14 -13.64 38.44
C ARG A 162 15.67 -12.40 39.21
N LYS A 163 14.38 -12.08 39.20
CA LYS A 163 13.76 -11.23 40.22
C LYS A 163 12.50 -11.94 40.70
N ASP A 164 12.63 -12.52 41.88
CA ASP A 164 11.57 -13.15 42.64
C ASP A 164 10.79 -12.06 43.43
N HIS A 165 9.46 -12.22 43.43
CA HIS A 165 8.43 -11.78 44.39
C HIS A 165 8.80 -10.92 45.62
N ILE A 166 7.99 -9.87 45.85
CA ILE A 166 7.35 -9.61 47.15
C ILE A 166 5.89 -9.20 46.87
N GLU A 167 4.95 -9.87 47.52
CA GLU A 167 3.50 -9.61 47.52
C GLU A 167 3.01 -9.47 48.98
N GLN A 168 1.98 -8.62 49.18
CA GLN A 168 0.95 -8.63 50.25
C GLN A 168 1.39 -8.21 51.67
N ALA A 169 0.60 -7.54 52.54
CA ALA A 169 -0.81 -7.09 52.62
C ALA A 169 -0.87 -5.89 53.62
N ALA A 170 -1.74 -4.88 53.41
CA ALA A 170 -2.97 -4.56 54.17
C ALA A 170 -2.87 -4.45 55.71
N ASP A 171 -3.16 -3.27 56.27
CA ASP A 171 -4.21 -3.09 57.30
C ASP A 171 -4.52 -1.60 57.58
N GLU A 172 -5.77 -1.38 57.95
CA GLU A 172 -6.54 -0.12 58.09
C GLU A 172 -6.24 0.63 59.42
N ASP A 173 -6.53 1.93 59.51
CA ASP A 173 -7.67 2.48 60.29
C ASP A 173 -7.58 4.01 60.59
N VAL A 174 -8.78 4.55 60.82
CA VAL A 174 -9.43 5.88 60.90
C VAL A 174 -8.89 6.99 61.81
N GLY A 175 -9.19 8.24 61.38
CA GLY A 175 -9.57 9.40 62.23
C GLY A 175 -8.64 10.62 62.11
N GLN A 176 -9.06 11.89 62.13
CA GLN A 176 -10.33 12.60 62.21
C GLN A 176 -10.03 14.11 62.01
N GLU A 177 -10.95 14.88 61.42
CA GLU A 177 -11.14 16.36 61.57
C GLU A 177 -10.00 17.32 61.12
N ALA A 178 -10.20 18.57 60.68
CA ALA A 178 -11.26 19.39 60.13
C ALA A 178 -10.60 20.76 59.77
N SER A 179 -11.28 21.56 58.95
CA SER A 179 -11.21 23.05 58.85
C SER A 179 -10.29 23.74 57.82
N GLY A 180 -10.88 24.74 57.14
CA GLY A 180 -10.22 25.91 56.51
C GLY A 180 -9.94 25.77 55.01
N ASP A 181 -10.86 26.00 54.08
CA ASP A 181 -11.48 27.27 53.65
C ASP A 181 -10.60 28.18 52.74
N ALA A 182 -11.25 28.67 51.68
CA ALA A 182 -10.89 29.70 50.68
C ALA A 182 -9.61 29.51 49.81
N ALA A 183 -9.68 29.30 48.49
CA ALA A 183 -10.20 30.15 47.40
C ALA A 183 -9.25 31.28 46.94
N MET A 184 -9.09 31.34 45.60
CA MET A 184 -8.71 32.50 44.77
C MET A 184 -7.26 33.03 44.89
N GLU A 185 -6.61 33.60 43.89
CA GLU A 185 -6.88 33.88 42.48
C GLU A 185 -5.57 34.47 41.88
N ASN A 186 -5.55 34.49 40.55
CA ASN A 186 -4.62 35.06 39.58
C ASN A 186 -3.90 36.40 39.91
N VAL A 187 -2.98 36.71 38.97
CA VAL A 187 -2.40 38.01 38.58
C VAL A 187 -1.07 38.29 39.32
N ALA A 188 0.08 38.54 38.69
CA ALA A 188 0.40 39.20 37.41
C ALA A 188 1.60 38.55 36.70
#